data_AF-A0A8T7EBW4-F1
#
_entry.id   AF-A0A8T7EBW4-F1
#
_cell.length_a   1.000
_cell.length_b   1.000
_cell.length_c   1.000
_cell.angle_alpha   90.00
_cell.angle_beta   90.00
_cell.angle_gamma   90.00
#
_symmetry.space_group_name_H-M   'P 1'
#
loop_
_entity.id
_entity.type
_entity.pdbx_description
1 polymer ?
#
loop_
_entity_poly.entity_id
_entity_poly.type
_entity_poly.pdbx_seq_one_letter_code
_entity_poly.pdbx_strand_id
1 'polypeptide(L)'
;MFSPLKNKATDTTTEEGTLHFCRIYHPHLLLLALNILSQPATAFVTTLRQECPAIKLLILLSDTHETNIHTLLGSGANGFILKSESPDRLVEAIHSVI
;
A
#
# COMPACT_ATOMS: atom_id res chain seq x y z
N MET A 1 -2.27 6.89 29.05
CA MET A 1 -1.65 5.65 28.56
C MET A 1 -1.06 5.95 27.18
N PHE A 2 0.23 6.31 27.12
CA PHE A 2 0.92 6.65 25.87
C PHE A 2 1.28 5.35 25.15
N SER A 3 0.72 5.12 23.96
CA SER A 3 1.06 3.96 23.13
C SER A 3 2.33 4.28 22.31
N PRO A 4 3.46 3.58 22.54
CA PRO A 4 4.74 3.87 21.89
C PRO A 4 4.80 3.44 20.40
N LEU A 5 3.68 3.06 19.80
CA LEU A 5 3.62 2.45 18.45
C LEU A 5 3.36 3.44 17.31
N LYS A 6 3.06 4.72 17.59
CA LYS A 6 2.59 5.65 16.55
C LYS A 6 3.56 5.86 15.36
N ASN A 7 4.85 5.54 15.51
CA ASN A 7 5.86 5.78 14.47
C ASN A 7 6.69 4.54 14.09
N LYS A 8 6.29 3.32 14.47
CA LYS A 8 7.04 2.12 14.08
C LYS A 8 6.44 1.53 12.80
N ALA A 9 7.26 1.43 11.75
CA ALA A 9 6.91 0.66 10.57
C ALA A 9 6.57 -0.78 11.00
N THR A 10 5.43 -1.28 10.52
CA THR A 10 4.96 -2.64 10.76
C THR A 10 4.79 -3.31 9.41
N ASP A 11 5.29 -4.53 9.28
CA ASP A 11 5.29 -5.30 8.04
C ASP A 11 4.50 -6.60 8.17
N THR A 12 3.97 -7.07 7.05
CA THR A 12 3.27 -8.34 6.92
C THR A 12 3.41 -8.85 5.50
N THR A 13 3.33 -10.17 5.33
CA THR A 13 3.44 -10.85 4.04
C THR A 13 2.12 -11.49 3.61
N THR A 14 1.00 -11.15 4.26
CA THR A 14 -0.33 -11.70 3.95
C THR A 14 -1.38 -10.60 3.74
N GLU A 15 -2.40 -10.92 2.95
CA GLU A 15 -3.55 -10.02 2.71
C GLU A 15 -4.33 -9.75 4.01
N GLU A 16 -4.58 -10.81 4.79
CA GLU A 16 -5.32 -10.72 6.05
C GLU A 16 -4.57 -9.89 7.07
N GLY A 17 -3.24 -10.07 7.16
CA GLY A 17 -2.37 -9.30 8.03
C GLY A 17 -2.40 -7.81 7.65
N THR A 18 -2.43 -7.51 6.35
CA THR A 18 -2.49 -6.14 5.84
C THR A 18 -3.77 -5.43 6.31
N LEU A 19 -4.94 -6.03 6.09
CA LEU A 19 -6.21 -5.46 6.53
C LEU A 19 -6.29 -5.36 8.06
N HIS A 20 -5.83 -6.38 8.78
CA HIS A 20 -5.78 -6.38 10.24
C HIS A 20 -4.95 -5.21 10.79
N PHE A 21 -3.75 -4.99 10.26
CA PHE A 21 -2.89 -3.87 10.67
C PHE A 21 -3.45 -2.51 10.26
N CYS A 22 -4.07 -2.40 9.09
CA CYS A 22 -4.74 -1.17 8.68
C CYS A 22 -5.86 -0.76 9.67
N ARG A 23 -6.65 -1.74 10.15
CA ARG A 23 -7.74 -1.51 11.10
C ARG A 23 -7.25 -1.15 12.51
N ILE A 24 -6.14 -1.74 12.97
CA ILE A 24 -5.65 -1.53 14.34
C ILE A 24 -4.77 -0.28 14.44
N TYR A 25 -3.89 -0.07 13.47
CA TYR A 25 -2.89 0.99 13.53
C TYR A 25 -3.31 2.27 12.81
N HIS A 26 -4.33 2.22 11.95
CA HIS A 26 -4.78 3.35 11.14
C HIS A 26 -3.61 4.11 10.48
N PRO A 27 -2.74 3.43 9.72
CA PRO A 27 -1.55 4.06 9.18
C PRO A 27 -1.94 5.15 8.18
N HIS A 28 -1.17 6.24 8.13
CA HIS A 28 -1.39 7.28 7.13
C HIS A 28 -1.01 6.81 5.72
N LEU A 29 -0.09 5.85 5.61
CA LEU A 29 0.40 5.30 4.35
C LEU A 29 0.58 3.79 4.44
N LEU A 30 0.15 3.08 3.40
CA LEU A 30 0.42 1.67 3.15
C LEU A 30 1.27 1.55 1.89
N LEU A 31 2.41 0.86 2.03
CA LEU A 31 3.23 0.41 0.93
C LEU A 31 2.87 -1.06 0.63
N LEU A 32 2.22 -1.34 -0.50
CA LEU A 32 1.65 -2.65 -0.81
C LEU A 32 2.38 -3.31 -1.98
N ALA A 33 2.99 -4.48 -1.75
CA ALA A 33 3.52 -5.31 -2.81
C ALA A 33 2.42 -6.23 -3.39
N LEU A 34 2.29 -6.32 -4.71
CA LEU A 34 1.20 -7.10 -5.31
C LEU A 34 1.42 -8.61 -5.20
N ASN A 35 2.67 -9.06 -5.10
CA ASN A 35 3.02 -10.47 -5.02
C ASN A 35 2.58 -11.18 -3.72
N ILE A 36 2.09 -10.44 -2.71
CA ILE A 36 1.50 -11.03 -1.50
C ILE A 36 -0.01 -11.27 -1.66
N LEU A 37 -0.61 -10.78 -2.75
CA LEU A 37 -2.04 -10.87 -2.97
C LEU A 37 -2.41 -12.22 -3.61
N SER A 38 -3.47 -12.83 -3.10
CA SER A 38 -4.05 -14.06 -3.65
C SER A 38 -5.14 -13.75 -4.69
N GLN A 39 -5.72 -12.54 -4.61
CA GLN A 39 -6.76 -12.05 -5.49
C GLN A 39 -6.25 -10.95 -6.44
N PRO A 40 -7.02 -10.57 -7.47
CA PRO A 40 -6.66 -9.44 -8.33
C PRO A 40 -6.44 -8.16 -7.51
N ALA A 41 -5.34 -7.45 -7.79
CA ALA A 41 -4.97 -6.24 -7.05
C ALA A 41 -6.11 -5.23 -6.94
N THR A 42 -6.89 -5.04 -8.01
CA THR A 42 -8.03 -4.11 -8.03
C THR A 42 -9.13 -4.49 -7.04
N ALA A 43 -9.39 -5.79 -6.85
CA ALA A 43 -10.37 -6.27 -5.89
C ALA A 43 -9.90 -5.98 -4.45
N PHE A 44 -8.65 -6.28 -4.13
CA PHE A 44 -8.08 -5.98 -2.81
C PHE A 44 -8.05 -4.47 -2.53
N VAL A 45 -7.63 -3.65 -3.49
CA VAL A 45 -7.62 -2.19 -3.34
C VAL A 45 -9.03 -1.65 -3.13
N THR A 46 -10.03 -2.18 -3.83
CA THR A 46 -11.43 -1.80 -3.62
C THR A 46 -11.89 -2.09 -2.19
N THR A 47 -11.60 -3.29 -1.67
CA THR A 47 -11.90 -3.68 -0.28
C THR A 47 -11.17 -2.75 0.71
N LEU A 48 -9.87 -2.51 0.50
CA LEU A 48 -9.08 -1.62 1.35
C LEU A 48 -9.68 -0.20 1.37
N ARG A 49 -10.17 0.31 0.24
CA ARG A 49 -10.80 1.63 0.16
C ARG A 49 -12.13 1.70 0.89
N GLN A 50 -12.91 0.63 0.86
CA GLN A 50 -14.18 0.54 1.60
C GLN A 50 -13.93 0.52 3.12
N GLU A 51 -12.94 -0.23 3.58
CA GLU A 51 -12.68 -0.41 5.00
C GLU A 51 -11.79 0.68 5.61
N CYS A 52 -10.85 1.20 4.84
CA CYS A 52 -9.78 2.10 5.29
C CYS A 52 -9.59 3.26 4.30
N PRO A 53 -10.62 4.11 4.08
CA PRO A 53 -10.62 5.12 3.02
C PRO A 53 -9.54 6.21 3.19
N ALA A 54 -9.09 6.48 4.42
CA ALA A 54 -8.13 7.56 4.71
C ALA A 54 -6.67 7.19 4.40
N ILE A 55 -6.34 5.91 4.25
CA ILE A 55 -4.95 5.46 4.07
C ILE A 55 -4.44 5.88 2.69
N LYS A 56 -3.24 6.46 2.60
CA LYS A 56 -2.56 6.66 1.31
C LYS A 56 -1.95 5.35 0.84
N LEU A 57 -2.26 4.92 -0.38
CA LEU A 57 -1.81 3.64 -0.93
C LEU A 57 -0.76 3.85 -2.01
N LEU A 58 0.47 3.41 -1.74
CA LEU A 58 1.56 3.35 -2.70
C LEU A 58 1.83 1.88 -3.06
N ILE A 59 1.74 1.53 -4.34
CA ILE A 59 1.91 0.16 -4.81
C ILE A 59 3.38 -0.10 -5.17
N LEU A 60 3.96 -1.19 -4.67
CA LEU A 60 5.27 -1.71 -5.07
C LEU A 60 5.11 -2.73 -6.20
N LEU A 61 5.63 -2.38 -7.37
CA LEU A 61 5.62 -3.21 -8.56
C LEU A 61 7.00 -3.85 -8.79
N SER A 62 7.03 -5.10 -9.19
CA SER A 62 8.26 -5.79 -9.58
C SER A 62 8.70 -5.38 -10.99
N ASP A 63 7.73 -5.14 -11.88
CA ASP A 63 7.91 -4.60 -13.23
C ASP A 63 6.63 -3.90 -13.73
N THR A 64 6.69 -3.26 -14.90
CA THR A 64 5.57 -2.49 -15.48
C THR A 64 4.45 -3.34 -16.09
N HIS A 65 4.64 -4.65 -16.22
CA HIS A 65 3.65 -5.59 -16.77
C HIS A 65 2.88 -6.36 -15.70
N GLU A 66 3.28 -6.26 -14.42
CA GLU A 66 2.63 -6.94 -13.29
C GLU A 66 1.13 -6.59 -13.16
N THR A 67 0.73 -5.39 -13.58
CA THR A 67 -0.68 -4.97 -13.54
C THR A 67 -1.00 -3.83 -14.51
N ASN A 68 -2.29 -3.61 -14.75
CA ASN A 68 -2.74 -2.40 -15.44
C ASN A 68 -2.77 -1.23 -14.45
N ILE A 69 -1.74 -0.39 -14.52
CA ILE A 69 -1.55 0.78 -13.65
C ILE A 69 -2.76 1.72 -13.69
N HIS A 70 -3.34 1.96 -14.87
CA HIS A 70 -4.50 2.85 -15.00
C HIS A 70 -5.73 2.31 -14.26
N THR A 71 -5.99 1.01 -14.38
CA THR A 71 -7.09 0.37 -13.65
C THR A 71 -6.88 0.43 -12.14
N LEU A 72 -5.64 0.23 -11.69
CA LEU A 72 -5.33 0.21 -10.26
C LEU A 72 -5.41 1.61 -9.63
N LEU A 73 -4.96 2.65 -10.34
CA LEU A 73 -5.19 4.05 -9.97
C LEU A 73 -6.69 4.37 -9.90
N GLY A 74 -7.47 3.94 -10.90
CA GLY A 74 -8.93 4.10 -10.92
C GLY A 74 -9.65 3.39 -9.76
N SER A 75 -9.03 2.36 -9.19
CA SER A 75 -9.55 1.61 -8.03
C SER A 75 -9.22 2.28 -6.68
N GLY A 76 -8.40 3.34 -6.68
CA GLY A 76 -8.07 4.13 -5.50
C GLY A 76 -6.63 4.01 -4.99
N ALA A 77 -5.70 3.47 -5.77
CA ALA A 77 -4.27 3.64 -5.48
C ALA A 77 -3.87 5.12 -5.64
N ASN A 78 -2.98 5.61 -4.78
CA ASN A 78 -2.49 7.00 -4.82
C ASN A 78 -1.20 7.15 -5.64
N GLY A 79 -0.47 6.06 -5.83
CA GLY A 79 0.74 6.03 -6.65
C GLY A 79 1.30 4.62 -6.78
N PHE A 80 2.40 4.51 -7.51
CA PHE A 80 3.16 3.27 -7.68
C PHE A 80 4.66 3.56 -7.78
N ILE A 81 5.48 2.57 -7.47
CA ILE A 81 6.93 2.61 -7.66
C ILE A 81 7.45 1.20 -7.95
N LEU A 82 8.47 1.09 -8.82
CA LEU A 82 9.13 -0.19 -9.05
C LEU A 82 10.05 -0.54 -7.87
N LYS A 83 10.09 -1.82 -7.49
CA LYS A 83 10.98 -2.35 -6.45
C LYS A 83 12.47 -2.19 -6.81
N SER A 84 12.77 -2.03 -8.10
CA SER A 84 14.11 -1.77 -8.62
C SER A 84 14.54 -0.31 -8.55
N GLU A 85 13.62 0.61 -8.20
CA GLU A 85 13.97 2.02 -8.02
C GLU A 85 14.89 2.21 -6.82
N SER A 86 15.68 3.28 -6.87
CA SER A 86 16.56 3.65 -5.76
C SER A 86 15.78 3.98 -4.48
N PRO A 87 16.41 3.84 -3.30
CA PRO A 87 15.81 4.26 -2.03
C PRO A 87 15.36 5.74 -2.02
N ASP A 88 16.12 6.63 -2.66
CA ASP A 88 15.77 8.05 -2.76
C ASP A 88 14.46 8.25 -3.53
N ARG A 89 14.29 7.52 -4.63
CA ARG A 89 13.03 7.50 -5.39
C ARG A 89 11.85 6.97 -4.58
N LEU A 90 12.08 5.98 -3.72
CA LEU A 90 11.05 5.50 -2.80
C LEU A 90 10.64 6.58 -1.80
N VAL A 91 11.60 7.31 -1.23
CA VAL A 91 11.33 8.42 -0.32
C VAL A 91 10.56 9.54 -1.04
N GLU A 92 10.96 9.90 -2.26
CA GLU A 92 10.24 10.87 -3.10
C GLU A 92 8.79 10.43 -3.37
N ALA A 93 8.59 9.16 -3.73
CA ALA A 93 7.27 8.61 -4.01
C ALA A 93 6.37 8.64 -2.75
N ILE A 94 6.92 8.29 -1.58
CA ILE A 94 6.21 8.39 -0.29
C ILE A 94 5.77 9.83 -0.04
N HIS A 95 6.67 10.81 -0.20
CA HIS A 95 6.34 12.22 -0.01
C HIS A 95 5.32 12.75 -1.02
N SER A 96 5.26 12.19 -2.23
CA SER A 96 4.31 12.64 -3.25
C SER A 96 2.84 12.34 -2.96
N VAL A 97 2.55 11.41 -2.03
CA VAL A 97 1.18 10.94 -1.75
C VAL A 97 0.65 11.37 -0.37
N ILE A 98 1.48 11.97 0.48
CA ILE A 98 1.11 12.42 1.84
C ILE A 98 0.98 13.93 1.96
#